data_AF-A0A2W6ZT63-F1
#
_entry.id   AF-A0A2W6ZT63-F1
#
_cell.length_a   1.000
_cell.length_b   1.000
_cell.length_c   1.000
_cell.angle_alpha   90.00
_cell.angle_beta   90.00
_cell.angle_gamma   90.00
#
_symmetry.space_group_name_H-M   'P 1'
#
loop_
_entity.id
_entity.type
_entity.pdbx_description
1 polymer ?
#
loop_
_entity_poly.entity_id
_entity_poly.type
_entity_poly.pdbx_seq_one_letter_code
_entity_poly.pdbx_strand_id
1 'polypeptide(L)'
;MPIIAQTLNFAIDKLSSNQLKPDASPNSPRTRPKIPDSKLLSFPELIKHECVEGSAIDPDLVKSAVEFIEDTGYWETHQALGFEVRTQYQTRKPHDFGTLAGLKNEDNSFWQFKPEKPLTDKKGKTQRYAAPKGGGLRAFLPAVTVDKWVQIAEKHHLKGYLPTWVTQAASNNQNELRSNTSQLLTPDEFKRCADRLNSTSALRLSRKAWSINSSTQKPKCDTLDEIQTTAISESESSPICNHFKPLRRVSTLGEVQRLQNQFPIETSSFWQWVELLNIPIILTEGAKKSLALLSHGYVAIALYGVRCGVLENDIINGEKVRKLKPELIPDLQRFAFKGRKITIAFDQDDKPKTRADVSAALSRLGFVLGTAGCQVEIAQWSQTQGKGVDDLIVNCGAGAWEKAHSEAISFAQWAVSRQLAHEVRRKPDLNIGDREFVEVAAEL
;
A
#
# COMPACT_ATOMS: atom_id res chain seq x y z
N MET A 1 29.86 -8.82 -69.10
CA MET A 1 30.55 -8.79 -67.80
C MET A 1 31.39 -7.52 -67.74
N PRO A 2 31.54 -6.82 -66.60
CA PRO A 2 30.98 -7.05 -65.26
C PRO A 2 30.12 -5.83 -64.77
N ILE A 3 29.42 -5.75 -63.63
CA ILE A 3 28.93 -6.68 -62.59
C ILE A 3 27.81 -5.90 -61.84
N ILE A 4 26.60 -6.46 -61.89
CA ILE A 4 25.60 -6.66 -60.81
C ILE A 4 25.05 -5.43 -60.06
N ALA A 5 23.93 -4.92 -60.61
CA ALA A 5 22.79 -4.43 -59.84
C ALA A 5 21.73 -5.55 -59.84
N GLN A 6 21.66 -6.38 -58.78
CA GLN A 6 20.58 -7.36 -58.53
C GLN A 6 20.80 -8.10 -57.21
N THR A 7 20.04 -7.74 -56.17
CA THR A 7 19.57 -8.51 -54.98
C THR A 7 19.29 -7.47 -53.87
N LEU A 8 18.12 -7.33 -53.24
CA LEU A 8 17.00 -8.23 -53.03
C LEU A 8 15.67 -7.48 -53.27
N ASN A 9 14.97 -7.86 -54.33
CA ASN A 9 13.55 -7.54 -54.56
C ASN A 9 12.79 -8.86 -54.75
N PHE A 10 12.98 -9.79 -53.79
CA PHE A 10 12.39 -11.12 -53.82
C PHE A 10 12.08 -11.58 -52.40
N ALA A 11 10.89 -11.25 -51.90
CA ALA A 11 10.11 -12.06 -50.93
C ALA A 11 8.87 -11.30 -50.38
N ILE A 12 8.07 -10.64 -51.22
CA ILE A 12 6.73 -10.16 -50.79
C ILE A 12 5.58 -10.68 -51.67
N ASP A 13 5.85 -11.44 -52.73
CA ASP A 13 4.81 -11.86 -53.68
C ASP A 13 4.63 -13.39 -53.79
N LYS A 14 4.28 -14.01 -52.66
CA LYS A 14 3.54 -15.28 -52.65
C LYS A 14 2.78 -15.39 -51.35
N LEU A 15 1.54 -14.90 -51.38
CA LEU A 15 0.33 -15.57 -50.86
C LEU A 15 -0.87 -14.64 -51.13
N SER A 16 -1.08 -14.27 -52.40
CA SER A 16 -2.38 -13.82 -52.89
C SER A 16 -3.02 -14.99 -53.63
N SER A 17 -3.93 -15.69 -52.94
CA SER A 17 -5.12 -16.30 -53.52
C SER A 17 -5.89 -17.04 -52.42
N ASN A 18 -6.80 -16.35 -51.74
CA ASN A 18 -8.17 -16.83 -51.69
C ASN A 18 -9.12 -15.73 -51.23
N GLN A 19 -10.07 -15.50 -52.14
CA GLN A 19 -11.24 -14.65 -52.06
C GLN A 19 -12.12 -15.03 -50.86
N LEU A 20 -12.61 -14.04 -50.12
CA LEU A 20 -13.94 -14.01 -49.51
C LEU A 20 -14.40 -12.55 -49.37
N LYS A 21 -15.62 -12.30 -49.85
CA LYS A 21 -16.24 -11.00 -50.15
C LYS A 21 -16.42 -10.06 -48.93
N PRO A 22 -16.53 -8.74 -49.15
CA PRO A 22 -16.94 -7.80 -48.13
C PRO A 22 -18.47 -7.57 -48.17
N ASP A 23 -19.19 -8.05 -47.16
CA ASP A 23 -20.55 -7.60 -46.84
C ASP A 23 -20.63 -7.42 -45.32
N ALA A 24 -20.76 -6.15 -44.87
CA ALA A 24 -21.62 -5.72 -43.75
C ALA A 24 -21.23 -4.32 -43.22
N SER A 25 -22.08 -3.36 -43.58
CA SER A 25 -22.53 -2.14 -42.85
C SER A 25 -21.81 -1.69 -41.56
N PRO A 26 -21.46 -0.39 -41.43
CA PRO A 26 -21.00 0.22 -40.20
C PRO A 26 -22.20 0.73 -39.40
N ASN A 27 -22.85 -0.13 -38.61
CA ASN A 27 -23.68 0.27 -37.48
C ASN A 27 -24.10 -0.96 -36.67
N SER A 28 -23.26 -1.35 -35.71
CA SER A 28 -23.74 -2.11 -34.54
C SER A 28 -23.18 -1.45 -33.28
N PRO A 29 -24.04 -0.99 -32.35
CA PRO A 29 -23.56 -0.54 -31.06
C PRO A 29 -22.96 -1.74 -30.34
N ARG A 30 -21.70 -1.65 -29.91
CA ARG A 30 -21.11 -2.62 -28.98
C ARG A 30 -21.96 -2.57 -27.71
N THR A 31 -22.86 -3.54 -27.56
CA THR A 31 -23.68 -3.68 -26.37
C THR A 31 -22.77 -4.00 -25.20
N ARG A 32 -22.62 -3.04 -24.30
CA ARG A 32 -22.12 -3.23 -22.93
C ARG A 32 -22.85 -4.46 -22.34
N PRO A 33 -22.17 -5.42 -21.68
CA PRO A 33 -22.88 -6.50 -21.00
C PRO A 33 -23.91 -5.86 -20.06
N LYS A 34 -25.18 -6.27 -20.20
CA LYS A 34 -26.26 -5.80 -19.35
C LYS A 34 -25.92 -6.21 -17.92
N ILE A 35 -25.75 -5.22 -17.05
CA ILE A 35 -25.64 -5.42 -15.60
C ILE A 35 -26.89 -6.23 -15.20
N PRO A 36 -26.76 -7.39 -14.54
CA PRO A 36 -27.92 -8.10 -14.02
C PRO A 36 -28.74 -7.14 -13.16
N ASP A 37 -30.07 -7.14 -13.30
CA ASP A 37 -30.91 -6.29 -12.47
C ASP A 37 -30.55 -6.52 -11.00
N SER A 38 -30.03 -5.49 -10.32
CA SER A 38 -29.49 -5.58 -8.94
C SER A 38 -30.52 -6.03 -7.90
N LYS A 39 -31.78 -6.20 -8.31
CA LYS A 39 -32.89 -6.72 -7.51
C LYS A 39 -32.98 -8.25 -7.48
N LEU A 40 -32.24 -8.97 -8.34
CA LEU A 40 -32.31 -10.43 -8.45
C LEU A 40 -31.15 -11.19 -7.78
N LEU A 41 -30.08 -10.49 -7.41
CA LEU A 41 -28.90 -11.09 -6.80
C LEU A 41 -29.04 -11.13 -5.27
N SER A 42 -28.61 -12.24 -4.67
CA SER A 42 -28.46 -12.32 -3.21
C SER A 42 -27.37 -11.37 -2.72
N PHE A 43 -27.41 -11.01 -1.43
CA PHE A 43 -26.42 -10.10 -0.86
C PHE A 43 -24.96 -10.60 -1.03
N PRO A 44 -24.63 -11.89 -0.82
CA PRO A 44 -23.29 -12.40 -1.11
C PRO A 44 -22.88 -12.29 -2.58
N GLU A 45 -23.79 -12.55 -3.51
CA GLU A 45 -23.53 -12.42 -4.95
C GLU A 45 -23.31 -10.97 -5.34
N LEU A 46 -24.06 -10.03 -4.76
CA LEU A 46 -23.87 -8.59 -4.95
C LEU A 46 -22.47 -8.15 -4.49
N ILE A 47 -22.04 -8.58 -3.30
CA ILE A 47 -20.70 -8.26 -2.79
C ILE A 47 -19.61 -8.87 -3.68
N LYS A 48 -19.79 -10.11 -4.13
CA LYS A 48 -18.84 -10.76 -5.04
C LYS A 48 -18.75 -10.00 -6.37
N HIS A 49 -19.89 -9.67 -6.98
CA HIS A 49 -19.94 -8.91 -8.23
C HIS A 49 -19.31 -7.51 -8.07
N GLU A 50 -19.62 -6.80 -6.99
CA GLU A 50 -19.02 -5.50 -6.71
C GLU A 50 -17.50 -5.57 -6.55
N CYS A 51 -16.98 -6.58 -5.86
CA CYS A 51 -15.55 -6.72 -5.65
C CYS A 51 -14.83 -7.17 -6.93
N VAL A 52 -15.36 -8.19 -7.61
CA VAL A 52 -14.70 -8.82 -8.77
C VAL A 52 -14.83 -7.93 -10.01
N GLU A 53 -16.06 -7.55 -10.38
CA GLU A 53 -16.29 -6.76 -11.60
C GLU A 53 -16.12 -5.26 -11.34
N GLY A 54 -16.58 -4.79 -10.18
CA GLY A 54 -16.58 -3.36 -9.85
C GLY A 54 -15.24 -2.83 -9.32
N SER A 55 -14.35 -3.71 -8.84
CA SER A 55 -13.04 -3.32 -8.28
C SER A 55 -11.87 -4.17 -8.81
N ALA A 56 -12.08 -5.02 -9.82
CA ALA A 56 -11.06 -5.89 -10.42
C ALA A 56 -10.32 -6.78 -9.40
N ILE A 57 -11.04 -7.29 -8.39
CA ILE A 57 -10.47 -8.13 -7.34
C ILE A 57 -10.55 -9.61 -7.75
N ASP A 58 -9.50 -10.36 -7.47
CA ASP A 58 -9.47 -11.81 -7.66
C ASP A 58 -10.54 -12.50 -6.79
N PRO A 59 -11.38 -13.39 -7.35
CA PRO A 59 -12.49 -14.01 -6.64
C PRO A 59 -12.05 -14.86 -5.45
N ASP A 60 -10.89 -15.51 -5.50
CA ASP A 60 -10.37 -16.34 -4.40
C ASP A 60 -9.91 -15.47 -3.24
N LEU A 61 -9.39 -14.28 -3.55
CA LEU A 61 -9.04 -13.28 -2.55
C LEU A 61 -10.29 -12.66 -1.88
N VAL A 62 -11.38 -12.47 -2.63
CA VAL A 62 -12.67 -12.07 -2.03
C VAL A 62 -13.17 -13.16 -1.08
N LYS A 63 -13.13 -14.42 -1.51
CA LYS A 63 -13.53 -15.58 -0.69
C LYS A 63 -12.69 -15.72 0.57
N SER A 64 -11.39 -15.43 0.51
CA SER A 64 -10.49 -15.52 1.66
C SER A 64 -10.67 -14.36 2.65
N ALA A 65 -10.97 -13.15 2.15
CA ALA A 65 -11.00 -11.92 2.93
C ALA A 65 -12.40 -11.54 3.45
N VAL A 66 -13.47 -12.02 2.83
CA VAL A 66 -14.86 -11.69 3.20
C VAL A 66 -15.53 -12.90 3.86
N GLU A 67 -16.12 -12.68 5.03
CA GLU A 67 -17.02 -13.62 5.69
C GLU A 67 -18.41 -13.01 5.84
N PHE A 68 -19.44 -13.80 5.54
CA PHE A 68 -20.83 -13.37 5.68
C PHE A 68 -21.38 -13.81 7.03
N ILE A 69 -21.97 -12.86 7.75
CA ILE A 69 -22.67 -13.10 9.00
C ILE A 69 -24.15 -12.89 8.73
N GLU A 70 -24.88 -14.00 8.69
CA GLU A 70 -26.32 -14.00 8.48
C GLU A 70 -27.04 -13.37 9.67
N ASP A 71 -28.07 -12.58 9.35
CA ASP A 71 -28.94 -12.01 10.35
C ASP A 71 -30.06 -13.00 10.69
N THR A 72 -29.79 -13.86 11.65
CA THR A 72 -30.77 -14.81 12.21
C THR A 72 -31.81 -14.12 13.12
N GLY A 73 -31.66 -12.81 13.34
CA GLY A 73 -32.46 -12.00 14.26
C GLY A 73 -32.01 -12.07 15.72
N TYR A 74 -30.99 -12.84 16.10
CA TYR A 74 -30.56 -12.93 17.50
C TYR A 74 -29.57 -11.82 17.89
N TRP A 75 -28.27 -12.07 17.80
CA TRP A 75 -27.25 -11.14 18.28
C TRP A 75 -25.94 -11.16 17.48
N GLU A 76 -25.83 -12.01 16.47
CA GLU A 76 -24.61 -12.30 15.71
C GLU A 76 -24.08 -11.03 15.04
N THR A 77 -24.95 -10.28 14.37
CA THR A 77 -24.59 -9.01 13.71
C THR A 77 -24.15 -7.94 14.70
N HIS A 78 -24.82 -7.85 15.84
CA HIS A 78 -24.49 -6.90 16.92
C HIS A 78 -23.18 -7.27 17.62
N GLN A 79 -22.98 -8.56 17.92
CA GLN A 79 -21.76 -9.06 18.53
C GLN A 79 -20.56 -8.86 17.59
N ALA A 80 -20.73 -9.14 16.30
CA ALA A 80 -19.69 -8.93 15.30
C ALA A 80 -19.28 -7.45 15.19
N LEU A 81 -20.25 -6.54 15.30
CA LEU A 81 -20.01 -5.09 15.36
C LEU A 81 -19.47 -4.62 16.73
N GLY A 82 -19.22 -5.51 17.69
CA GLY A 82 -18.65 -5.19 19.00
C GLY A 82 -19.65 -4.56 19.98
N PHE A 83 -20.95 -4.70 19.76
CA PHE A 83 -21.96 -4.27 20.72
C PHE A 83 -22.10 -5.29 21.86
N GLU A 84 -22.37 -4.78 23.07
CA GLU A 84 -22.75 -5.64 24.20
C GLU A 84 -24.14 -6.20 23.96
N VAL A 85 -24.25 -7.54 23.88
CA VAL A 85 -25.50 -8.24 23.60
C VAL A 85 -25.95 -9.04 24.82
N ARG A 86 -27.23 -8.92 25.16
CA ARG A 86 -27.85 -9.74 26.21
C ARG A 86 -28.42 -11.01 25.57
N THR A 87 -27.69 -12.12 25.67
CA THR A 87 -28.04 -13.41 25.06
C THR A 87 -29.37 -14.01 25.56
N GLN A 88 -29.90 -13.51 26.68
CA GLN A 88 -31.16 -13.96 27.29
C GLN A 88 -32.42 -13.39 26.62
N TYR A 89 -32.33 -12.27 25.90
CA TYR A 89 -33.48 -11.65 25.24
C TYR A 89 -33.45 -11.97 23.74
N GLN A 90 -34.19 -13.01 23.37
CA GLN A 90 -34.28 -13.52 22.01
C GLN A 90 -35.48 -12.93 21.27
N THR A 91 -35.36 -11.72 20.73
CA THR A 91 -36.34 -11.27 19.73
C THR A 91 -35.95 -11.88 18.39
N ARG A 92 -36.72 -12.81 17.82
CA ARG A 92 -36.49 -13.35 16.45
C ARG A 92 -36.82 -12.35 15.33
N LYS A 93 -36.51 -11.07 15.53
CA LYS A 93 -36.76 -10.01 14.56
C LYS A 93 -35.45 -9.72 13.83
N PRO A 94 -35.45 -9.67 12.48
CA PRO A 94 -34.29 -9.22 11.73
C PRO A 94 -33.83 -7.85 12.25
N HIS A 95 -32.53 -7.68 12.39
CA HIS A 95 -31.90 -6.43 12.80
C HIS A 95 -31.90 -5.41 11.66
N ASP A 96 -31.71 -4.14 12.01
CA ASP A 96 -31.73 -3.03 11.05
C ASP A 96 -30.64 -3.14 9.96
N PHE A 97 -29.56 -3.88 10.24
CA PHE A 97 -28.40 -4.03 9.38
C PHE A 97 -28.54 -5.12 8.30
N GLY A 98 -29.43 -6.10 8.51
CA GLY A 98 -29.48 -7.33 7.71
C GLY A 98 -28.16 -8.10 7.76
N THR A 99 -27.90 -8.90 6.72
CA THR A 99 -26.66 -9.68 6.60
C THR A 99 -25.44 -8.76 6.57
N LEU A 100 -24.35 -9.15 7.24
CA LEU A 100 -23.09 -8.40 7.20
C LEU A 100 -22.06 -9.10 6.33
N ALA A 101 -21.39 -8.36 5.46
CA ALA A 101 -20.15 -8.79 4.82
C ALA A 101 -18.96 -8.25 5.63
N GLY A 102 -18.34 -9.12 6.42
CA GLY A 102 -17.19 -8.80 7.27
C GLY A 102 -15.86 -9.00 6.56
N LEU A 103 -15.07 -7.94 6.48
CA LEU A 103 -13.70 -7.97 5.99
C LEU A 103 -12.77 -8.41 7.12
N LYS A 104 -12.03 -9.49 6.90
CA LYS A 104 -11.16 -10.10 7.91
C LYS A 104 -9.68 -9.85 7.62
N ASN A 105 -8.94 -9.60 8.68
CA ASN A 105 -7.49 -9.69 8.67
C ASN A 105 -7.03 -11.15 8.60
N GLU A 106 -5.74 -11.34 8.38
CA GLU A 106 -5.08 -12.65 8.32
C GLU A 106 -5.29 -13.48 9.60
N ASP A 107 -5.39 -12.81 10.76
CA ASP A 107 -5.65 -13.42 12.06
C ASP A 107 -7.14 -13.75 12.31
N ASN A 108 -7.98 -13.63 11.29
CA ASN A 108 -9.45 -13.73 11.33
C ASN A 108 -10.16 -12.67 12.17
N SER A 109 -9.47 -11.64 12.67
CA SER A 109 -10.13 -10.50 13.29
C SER A 109 -10.91 -9.68 12.25
N PHE A 110 -12.11 -9.26 12.60
CA PHE A 110 -12.89 -8.38 11.73
C PHE A 110 -12.34 -6.96 11.75
N TRP A 111 -12.12 -6.41 10.56
CA TRP A 111 -11.62 -5.05 10.36
C TRP A 111 -12.76 -4.06 10.09
N GLN A 112 -13.65 -4.37 9.14
CA GLN A 112 -14.81 -3.56 8.79
C GLN A 112 -15.93 -4.44 8.26
N PHE A 113 -17.18 -4.00 8.41
CA PHE A 113 -18.37 -4.65 7.89
C PHE A 113 -19.05 -3.75 6.87
N LYS A 114 -19.58 -4.37 5.82
CA LYS A 114 -20.56 -3.76 4.93
C LYS A 114 -21.92 -4.40 5.20
N PRO A 115 -22.89 -3.67 5.78
CA PRO A 115 -24.23 -4.21 5.99
C PRO A 115 -25.03 -4.27 4.69
N GLU A 116 -25.91 -5.26 4.59
CA GLU A 116 -26.92 -5.37 3.54
C GLU A 116 -27.85 -4.16 3.53
N LYS A 117 -28.19 -3.66 4.72
CA LYS A 117 -28.99 -2.45 4.93
C LYS A 117 -28.13 -1.39 5.63
N PRO A 118 -27.54 -0.45 4.86
CA PRO A 118 -26.73 0.62 5.41
C PRO A 118 -27.52 1.54 6.34
N LEU A 119 -26.97 1.82 7.52
CA LEU A 119 -27.55 2.82 8.41
C LEU A 119 -27.48 4.21 7.80
N THR A 120 -28.49 5.01 8.09
CA THR A 120 -28.51 6.43 7.73
C THR A 120 -28.36 7.26 9.00
N ASP A 121 -27.36 8.13 9.04
CA ASP A 121 -27.14 9.06 10.17
C ASP A 121 -28.31 10.05 10.27
N LYS A 122 -28.46 10.70 11.43
CA LYS A 122 -29.44 11.78 11.70
C LYS A 122 -29.38 12.92 10.66
N LYS A 123 -28.25 13.06 9.97
CA LYS A 123 -28.02 14.04 8.89
C LYS A 123 -28.39 13.51 7.49
N GLY A 124 -29.04 12.36 7.39
CA GLY A 124 -29.43 11.74 6.11
C GLY A 124 -28.27 11.11 5.34
N LYS A 125 -27.07 11.00 5.93
CA LYS A 125 -25.91 10.40 5.26
C LYS A 125 -25.87 8.89 5.50
N THR A 126 -25.87 8.12 4.42
CA THR A 126 -25.73 6.67 4.46
C THR A 126 -24.31 6.26 4.85
N GLN A 127 -24.18 5.46 5.90
CA GLN A 127 -22.93 4.85 6.35
C GLN A 127 -22.77 3.47 5.69
N ARG A 128 -21.94 3.42 4.65
CA ARG A 128 -21.71 2.20 3.85
C ARG A 128 -20.89 1.12 4.56
N TYR A 129 -20.04 1.51 5.51
CA TYR A 129 -19.15 0.63 6.25
C TYR A 129 -19.19 0.95 7.74
N ALA A 130 -19.11 -0.10 8.56
CA ALA A 130 -19.06 -0.01 10.02
C ALA A 130 -17.83 -0.76 10.54
N ALA A 131 -17.02 -0.12 11.37
CA ALA A 131 -15.93 -0.78 12.06
C ALA A 131 -16.43 -1.37 13.40
N PRO A 132 -15.91 -2.51 13.87
CA PRO A 132 -16.26 -3.05 15.17
C PRO A 132 -15.96 -2.05 16.29
N LYS A 133 -16.89 -1.90 17.23
CA LYS A 133 -16.76 -1.02 18.38
C LYS A 133 -15.62 -1.50 19.28
N GLY A 134 -14.79 -0.55 19.74
CA GLY A 134 -13.65 -0.85 20.62
C GLY A 134 -12.39 -1.37 19.91
N GLY A 135 -12.42 -1.60 18.60
CA GLY A 135 -11.26 -2.13 17.85
C GLY A 135 -10.10 -1.14 17.66
N GLY A 136 -10.30 0.15 17.95
CA GLY A 136 -9.29 1.19 17.76
C GLY A 136 -8.95 1.46 16.28
N LEU A 137 -7.82 2.11 16.03
CA LEU A 137 -7.29 2.30 14.68
C LEU A 137 -6.43 1.09 14.30
N ARG A 138 -6.87 0.36 13.28
CA ARG A 138 -6.21 -0.84 12.74
C ARG A 138 -6.03 -0.71 11.23
N ALA A 139 -4.98 -1.33 10.71
CA ALA A 139 -4.79 -1.49 9.27
C ALA A 139 -5.44 -2.78 8.78
N PHE A 140 -5.88 -2.80 7.53
CA PHE A 140 -6.37 -4.00 6.87
C PHE A 140 -5.21 -4.80 6.31
N LEU A 141 -5.06 -6.01 6.84
CA LEU A 141 -3.99 -6.95 6.51
C LEU A 141 -4.64 -8.29 6.17
N PRO A 142 -5.28 -8.43 4.99
CA PRO A 142 -6.07 -9.60 4.64
C PRO A 142 -5.24 -10.89 4.57
N ALA A 143 -5.92 -12.03 4.65
CA ALA A 143 -5.35 -13.31 4.30
C ALA A 143 -5.14 -13.42 2.78
N VAL A 144 -3.93 -13.80 2.37
CA VAL A 144 -3.52 -13.89 0.97
C VAL A 144 -3.44 -15.35 0.55
N THR A 145 -3.99 -15.68 -0.62
CA THR A 145 -4.04 -17.05 -1.15
C THR A 145 -2.68 -17.47 -1.74
N VAL A 146 -2.40 -18.78 -1.77
CA VAL A 146 -1.13 -19.35 -2.28
C VAL A 146 -0.81 -18.88 -3.69
N ASP A 147 -1.81 -18.79 -4.57
CA ASP A 147 -1.62 -18.23 -5.91
C ASP A 147 -1.06 -16.79 -5.86
N LYS A 148 -1.63 -15.93 -5.00
CA LYS A 148 -1.14 -14.56 -4.85
C LYS A 148 0.21 -14.47 -4.16
N TRP A 149 0.54 -15.37 -3.23
CA TRP A 149 1.92 -15.49 -2.73
C TRP A 149 2.90 -15.75 -3.87
N VAL A 150 2.61 -16.71 -4.75
CA VAL A 150 3.47 -17.06 -5.88
C VAL A 150 3.58 -15.90 -6.87
N GLN A 151 2.48 -15.25 -7.23
CA GLN A 151 2.48 -14.09 -8.13
C GLN A 151 3.28 -12.91 -7.58
N ILE A 152 3.15 -12.60 -6.28
CA ILE A 152 3.92 -11.56 -5.60
C ILE A 152 5.40 -11.94 -5.57
N ALA A 153 5.72 -13.19 -5.23
CA ALA A 153 7.09 -13.67 -5.23
C ALA A 153 7.73 -13.64 -6.63
N GLU A 154 6.99 -13.95 -7.69
CA GLU A 154 7.45 -13.81 -9.07
C GLU A 154 7.76 -12.36 -9.41
N LYS A 155 6.81 -11.47 -9.13
CA LYS A 155 6.90 -10.04 -9.45
C LYS A 155 8.08 -9.36 -8.75
N HIS A 156 8.42 -9.80 -7.55
CA HIS A 156 9.54 -9.28 -6.78
C HIS A 156 10.83 -10.11 -6.92
N HIS A 157 10.85 -11.14 -7.76
CA HIS A 157 11.98 -12.07 -7.92
C HIS A 157 12.40 -12.81 -6.63
N LEU A 158 11.41 -13.14 -5.79
CA LEU A 158 11.55 -13.78 -4.48
C LEU A 158 11.07 -15.24 -4.44
N LYS A 159 10.86 -15.91 -5.59
CA LYS A 159 10.39 -17.31 -5.64
C LYS A 159 11.20 -18.27 -4.76
N GLY A 160 12.52 -18.11 -4.70
CA GLY A 160 13.41 -18.94 -3.87
C GLY A 160 13.23 -18.77 -2.36
N TYR A 161 12.56 -17.70 -1.92
CA TYR A 161 12.31 -17.37 -0.51
C TYR A 161 10.88 -17.72 -0.06
N LEU A 162 10.07 -18.34 -0.93
CA LEU A 162 8.75 -18.80 -0.55
C LEU A 162 8.85 -19.88 0.55
N PRO A 163 7.95 -19.90 1.54
CA PRO A 163 7.90 -20.98 2.52
C PRO A 163 7.67 -22.34 1.84
N THR A 164 8.16 -23.42 2.45
CA THR A 164 8.03 -24.77 1.88
C THR A 164 6.57 -25.16 1.70
N TRP A 165 5.72 -24.83 2.68
CA TRP A 165 4.28 -25.14 2.61
C TRP A 165 3.58 -24.44 1.43
N VAL A 166 3.97 -23.21 1.09
CA VAL A 166 3.42 -22.46 -0.05
C VAL A 166 3.82 -23.15 -1.35
N THR A 167 5.10 -23.52 -1.46
CA THR A 167 5.63 -24.18 -2.66
C THR A 167 4.99 -25.56 -2.86
N GLN A 168 4.80 -26.32 -1.78
CA GLN A 168 4.09 -27.60 -1.80
C GLN A 168 2.61 -27.43 -2.17
N ALA A 169 1.90 -26.49 -1.54
CA ALA A 169 0.52 -26.18 -1.86
C ALA A 169 0.34 -25.80 -3.33
N ALA A 170 1.23 -24.96 -3.87
CA ALA A 170 1.24 -24.57 -5.28
C ALA A 170 1.46 -25.79 -6.20
N SER A 171 2.42 -26.67 -5.86
CA SER A 171 2.65 -27.90 -6.64
C SER A 171 1.47 -28.88 -6.63
N ASN A 172 0.67 -28.85 -5.56
CA ASN A 172 -0.55 -29.64 -5.40
C ASN A 172 -1.81 -28.96 -5.98
N ASN A 173 -1.66 -27.82 -6.67
CA ASN A 173 -2.76 -26.98 -7.17
C ASN A 173 -3.74 -26.49 -6.08
N GLN A 174 -3.25 -26.36 -4.84
CA GLN A 174 -4.04 -25.87 -3.70
C GLN A 174 -3.98 -24.34 -3.62
N ASN A 175 -4.37 -23.68 -4.70
CA ASN A 175 -4.20 -22.24 -4.91
C ASN A 175 -5.01 -21.36 -3.94
N GLU A 176 -6.15 -21.87 -3.48
CA GLU A 176 -7.04 -21.17 -2.53
C GLU A 176 -6.57 -21.23 -1.07
N LEU A 177 -5.56 -22.06 -0.75
CA LEU A 177 -5.02 -22.13 0.60
C LEU A 177 -4.47 -20.77 1.03
N ARG A 178 -4.59 -20.47 2.32
CA ARG A 178 -4.15 -19.20 2.90
C ARG A 178 -3.24 -19.44 4.08
N SER A 179 -2.53 -18.39 4.48
CA SER A 179 -1.67 -18.38 5.66
C SER A 179 -2.42 -18.80 6.93
N ASN A 180 -1.68 -19.39 7.88
CA ASN A 180 -2.19 -19.82 9.18
C ASN A 180 -1.45 -19.06 10.28
N THR A 181 -2.11 -18.10 10.92
CA THR A 181 -1.54 -17.32 12.04
C THR A 181 -1.43 -18.10 13.34
N SER A 182 -1.85 -19.37 13.40
CA SER A 182 -1.70 -20.20 14.61
C SER A 182 -0.25 -20.62 14.87
N GLN A 183 0.65 -20.46 13.89
CA GLN A 183 2.06 -20.86 13.95
C GLN A 183 3.00 -19.70 13.61
N LEU A 184 2.71 -18.50 14.14
CA LEU A 184 3.58 -17.33 13.96
C LEU A 184 4.97 -17.60 14.55
N LEU A 185 5.99 -17.08 13.86
CA LEU A 185 7.35 -17.10 14.41
C LEU A 185 7.41 -16.35 15.75
N THR A 186 8.11 -16.91 16.71
CA THR A 186 8.45 -16.21 17.95
C THR A 186 9.36 -15.01 17.65
N PRO A 187 9.42 -13.98 18.52
CA PRO A 187 10.31 -12.84 18.31
C PRO A 187 11.78 -13.23 18.10
N ASP A 188 12.25 -14.27 18.78
CA ASP A 188 13.63 -14.78 18.63
C ASP A 188 13.85 -15.50 17.30
N GLU A 189 12.91 -16.32 16.86
CA GLU A 189 12.97 -16.97 15.54
C GLU A 189 12.91 -15.94 14.41
N PHE A 190 12.01 -14.96 14.54
CA PHE A 190 11.90 -13.85 13.61
C PHE A 190 13.23 -13.09 13.51
N LYS A 191 13.83 -12.75 14.66
CA LYS A 191 15.14 -12.08 14.72
C LYS A 191 16.24 -12.92 14.08
N ARG A 192 16.32 -14.23 14.39
CA ARG A 192 17.30 -15.15 13.77
C ARG A 192 17.13 -15.22 12.25
N CYS A 193 15.91 -15.27 11.75
CA CYS A 193 15.63 -15.22 10.31
C CYS A 193 16.10 -13.90 9.69
N ALA A 194 15.75 -12.76 10.31
CA ALA A 194 16.17 -11.45 9.85
C ALA A 194 17.70 -11.28 9.85
N ASP A 195 18.39 -11.73 10.90
CA ASP A 195 19.85 -11.65 11.02
C ASP A 195 20.55 -12.50 9.96
N ARG A 196 20.03 -13.70 9.66
CA ARG A 196 20.53 -14.55 8.57
C ARG A 196 20.43 -13.86 7.21
N LEU A 197 19.29 -13.27 6.88
CA LEU A 197 19.08 -12.53 5.63
C LEU A 197 20.05 -11.34 5.48
N ASN A 198 20.33 -10.65 6.58
CA ASN A 198 21.29 -9.54 6.59
C ASN A 198 22.74 -10.00 6.43
N SER A 199 23.08 -11.18 6.97
CA SER A 199 24.43 -11.75 6.93
C SER A 199 24.85 -12.26 5.54
N THR A 200 23.89 -12.64 4.71
CA THR A 200 24.14 -13.30 3.42
C THR A 200 24.32 -12.36 2.22
N SER A 201 24.35 -11.04 2.45
CA SER A 201 24.76 -10.03 1.46
C SER A 201 23.99 -10.05 0.12
N ALA A 202 22.65 -10.03 0.17
CA ALA A 202 21.80 -9.70 -0.98
C ALA A 202 20.72 -8.63 -0.69
N LEU A 203 20.33 -8.42 0.57
CA LEU A 203 19.36 -7.39 0.99
C LEU A 203 19.89 -6.64 2.22
N ARG A 204 20.73 -5.63 1.99
CA ARG A 204 21.32 -4.83 3.07
C ARG A 204 20.28 -3.82 3.58
N LEU A 205 19.55 -4.15 4.65
CA LEU A 205 18.86 -3.14 5.45
C LEU A 205 19.23 -3.26 6.92
N SER A 206 20.02 -2.29 7.36
CA SER A 206 20.56 -2.16 8.70
C SER A 206 19.44 -2.00 9.74
N ARG A 207 19.08 -3.08 10.44
CA ARG A 207 18.39 -3.01 11.74
C ARG A 207 19.42 -2.74 12.85
N LYS A 208 19.86 -1.50 13.02
CA LYS A 208 20.42 -1.02 14.30
C LYS A 208 19.44 -0.02 14.91
N ALA A 209 18.31 -0.52 15.42
CA ALA A 209 17.43 0.20 16.35
C ALA A 209 16.26 -0.71 16.80
N TRP A 210 16.54 -1.73 17.60
CA TRP A 210 15.54 -2.28 18.51
C TRP A 210 16.26 -2.89 19.70
N SER A 211 16.66 -2.05 20.66
CA SER A 211 16.89 -2.51 22.03
C SER A 211 15.59 -2.29 22.78
N ILE A 212 14.96 -3.38 23.21
CA ILE A 212 13.91 -3.34 24.23
C ILE A 212 14.63 -3.00 25.53
N ASN A 213 14.63 -1.73 25.93
CA ASN A 213 15.07 -1.37 27.28
C ASN A 213 13.88 -1.46 28.22
N SER A 214 13.67 -2.65 28.77
CA SER A 214 13.14 -2.82 30.11
C SER A 214 14.28 -2.54 31.10
N SER A 215 14.46 -1.29 31.52
CA SER A 215 14.99 -0.97 32.84
C SER A 215 14.96 0.53 33.09
N THR A 216 14.25 0.89 34.14
CA THR A 216 14.39 2.12 34.90
C THR A 216 15.85 2.34 35.32
N GLN A 217 16.47 3.41 34.85
CA GLN A 217 17.43 4.21 35.64
C GLN A 217 17.67 5.57 34.96
N LYS A 218 17.41 6.64 35.72
CA LYS A 218 17.70 8.04 35.37
C LYS A 218 19.21 8.25 35.23
N PRO A 219 19.71 9.03 34.26
CA PRO A 219 21.01 9.65 34.39
C PRO A 219 20.88 11.03 35.06
N LYS A 220 21.75 11.26 36.06
CA LYS A 220 22.01 12.57 36.67
C LYS A 220 22.69 13.49 35.66
N CYS A 221 22.34 14.76 35.76
CA CYS A 221 22.99 15.91 35.15
C CYS A 221 24.30 16.19 35.89
N ASP A 222 25.39 16.43 35.16
CA ASP A 222 26.53 17.24 35.60
C ASP A 222 27.18 17.92 34.38
N THR A 223 26.99 19.25 34.35
CA THR A 223 27.89 20.36 33.95
C THR A 223 28.67 20.42 32.62
N LEU A 224 28.73 21.68 32.16
CA LEU A 224 29.33 22.29 30.96
C LEU A 224 30.86 22.43 31.04
N ASP A 225 31.42 22.93 29.93
CA ASP A 225 32.80 23.41 29.67
C ASP A 225 33.69 22.32 29.02
N GLU A 226 34.33 22.49 27.87
CA GLU A 226 35.11 23.64 27.38
C GLU A 226 35.36 23.52 25.86
N ILE A 227 35.41 24.67 25.17
CA ILE A 227 35.79 24.86 23.76
C ILE A 227 37.23 25.41 23.73
N GLN A 228 38.15 24.78 23.00
CA GLN A 228 39.38 25.35 22.42
C GLN A 228 39.70 24.50 21.17
N THR A 229 39.77 24.95 19.91
CA THR A 229 40.37 26.10 19.20
C THR A 229 41.90 26.15 19.22
N THR A 230 42.52 25.45 18.26
CA THR A 230 43.87 25.74 17.70
C THR A 230 43.91 25.11 16.29
N ALA A 231 43.85 25.87 15.21
CA ALA A 231 44.88 26.70 14.56
C ALA A 231 45.69 25.92 13.51
N ILE A 232 45.72 26.52 12.32
CA ILE A 232 46.23 26.07 11.02
C ILE A 232 47.75 26.25 10.95
N SER A 233 48.45 25.34 10.29
CA SER A 233 49.70 25.64 9.57
C SER A 233 49.88 24.73 8.35
N GLU A 234 49.97 25.36 7.18
CA GLU A 234 50.47 24.86 5.89
C GLU A 234 51.93 24.38 6.05
N SER A 235 52.55 23.48 5.26
CA SER A 235 52.62 23.33 3.81
C SER A 235 53.45 22.06 3.49
N GLU A 236 53.17 21.35 2.40
CA GLU A 236 54.17 20.90 1.39
C GLU A 236 53.54 19.99 0.31
N SER A 237 54.12 20.09 -0.89
CA SER A 237 53.59 19.81 -2.23
C SER A 237 53.67 18.35 -2.72
N SER A 238 52.57 17.89 -3.35
CA SER A 238 52.36 17.01 -4.54
C SER A 238 53.44 15.96 -4.96
N PRO A 239 53.03 14.76 -5.46
CA PRO A 239 52.49 14.68 -6.83
C PRO A 239 51.26 13.77 -7.03
N ILE A 240 50.46 14.21 -8.01
CA ILE A 240 49.38 13.48 -8.67
C ILE A 240 49.95 12.19 -9.27
N CYS A 241 49.40 11.03 -8.89
CA CYS A 241 49.57 9.81 -9.67
C CYS A 241 48.25 9.06 -9.84
N ASN A 242 47.91 8.90 -11.11
CA ASN A 242 46.72 8.25 -11.64
C ASN A 242 46.62 6.79 -11.21
N HIS A 243 45.53 6.43 -10.54
CA HIS A 243 45.07 5.05 -10.41
C HIS A 243 43.53 4.99 -10.51
N PHE A 244 43.00 5.43 -11.65
CA PHE A 244 41.66 5.00 -12.08
C PHE A 244 41.75 3.53 -12.47
N LYS A 245 41.44 2.62 -11.54
CA LYS A 245 41.07 1.26 -11.92
C LYS A 245 39.75 1.35 -12.67
N PRO A 246 39.64 0.80 -13.90
CA PRO A 246 38.39 0.82 -14.62
C PRO A 246 37.38 -0.02 -13.83
N LEU A 247 36.29 0.61 -13.39
CA LEU A 247 35.10 -0.09 -12.92
C LEU A 247 34.64 -0.98 -14.07
N ARG A 248 34.94 -2.28 -14.00
CA ARG A 248 34.34 -3.27 -14.88
C ARG A 248 32.83 -3.12 -14.72
N ARG A 249 32.16 -2.75 -15.81
CA ARG A 249 30.71 -2.78 -15.92
C ARG A 249 30.31 -4.27 -15.92
N VAL A 250 30.24 -4.86 -14.74
CA VAL A 250 29.69 -6.21 -14.55
C VAL A 250 28.20 -6.07 -14.78
N SER A 251 27.69 -6.73 -15.82
CA SER A 251 26.26 -6.82 -16.10
C SER A 251 25.58 -7.44 -14.87
N THR A 252 24.78 -6.63 -14.18
CA THR A 252 24.07 -6.92 -12.94
C THR A 252 23.18 -8.17 -13.00
N LEU A 253 22.88 -8.68 -14.19
CA LEU A 253 22.07 -9.89 -14.40
C LEU A 253 22.79 -11.19 -13.96
N GLY A 254 24.12 -11.26 -14.02
CA GLY A 254 24.87 -12.50 -13.75
C GLY A 254 25.08 -12.83 -12.27
N GLU A 255 25.20 -11.81 -11.41
CA GLU A 255 25.36 -11.99 -9.95
C GLU A 255 24.01 -12.13 -9.23
N VAL A 256 22.93 -11.55 -9.79
CA VAL A 256 21.56 -11.71 -9.28
C VAL A 256 21.08 -13.16 -9.43
N GLN A 257 21.53 -13.88 -10.46
CA GLN A 257 21.19 -15.30 -10.67
C GLN A 257 21.91 -16.24 -9.68
N ARG A 258 23.12 -15.90 -9.20
CA ARG A 258 23.89 -16.77 -8.29
C ARG A 258 23.45 -16.70 -6.82
N LEU A 259 22.71 -15.67 -6.43
CA LEU A 259 22.16 -15.52 -5.08
C LEU A 259 20.76 -16.16 -4.91
N GLN A 260 20.24 -16.83 -5.94
CA GLN A 260 18.89 -17.43 -5.96
C GLN A 260 18.67 -18.63 -5.02
N ASN A 261 19.70 -19.09 -4.30
CA ASN A 261 19.61 -20.26 -3.42
C ASN A 261 19.96 -19.92 -1.97
N GLN A 262 19.13 -19.12 -1.31
CA GLN A 262 19.12 -19.05 0.15
C GLN A 262 17.73 -19.40 0.65
N PHE A 263 17.72 -20.45 1.46
CA PHE A 263 16.64 -21.25 2.05
C PHE A 263 15.23 -20.65 2.03
N PRO A 264 14.19 -21.52 1.86
CA PRO A 264 12.82 -21.09 2.09
C PRO A 264 12.72 -20.44 3.47
N ILE A 265 12.05 -19.29 3.53
CA ILE A 265 11.79 -18.62 4.79
C ILE A 265 10.53 -19.23 5.35
N GLU A 266 10.68 -20.12 6.34
CA GLU A 266 9.54 -20.77 6.97
C GLU A 266 8.76 -19.75 7.81
N THR A 267 7.71 -19.20 7.21
CA THR A 267 6.70 -18.37 7.86
C THR A 267 5.33 -18.90 7.54
N SER A 268 4.45 -18.96 8.53
CA SER A 268 3.04 -19.30 8.32
C SER A 268 2.18 -18.09 7.97
N SER A 269 2.71 -16.86 8.16
CA SER A 269 2.05 -15.57 7.88
C SER A 269 2.68 -14.85 6.69
N PHE A 270 1.82 -14.35 5.80
CA PHE A 270 2.17 -13.52 4.65
C PHE A 270 2.80 -12.20 5.07
N TRP A 271 2.22 -11.58 6.09
CA TRP A 271 2.70 -10.28 6.55
C TRP A 271 4.05 -10.37 7.27
N GLN A 272 4.34 -11.49 7.96
CA GLN A 272 5.69 -11.76 8.48
C GLN A 272 6.71 -11.94 7.35
N TRP A 273 6.34 -12.66 6.28
CA TRP A 273 7.18 -12.84 5.10
C TRP A 273 7.51 -11.50 4.41
N VAL A 274 6.49 -10.65 4.21
CA VAL A 274 6.63 -9.26 3.73
C VAL A 274 7.53 -8.42 4.64
N GLU A 275 7.43 -8.61 5.95
CA GLU A 275 8.26 -7.90 6.92
C GLU A 275 9.74 -8.29 6.79
N LEU A 276 10.03 -9.60 6.77
CA LEU A 276 11.39 -10.15 6.72
C LEU A 276 12.14 -9.80 5.43
N LEU A 277 11.47 -9.92 4.28
CA LEU A 277 12.09 -9.69 2.98
C LEU A 277 12.14 -8.22 2.55
N ASN A 278 11.63 -7.31 3.39
CA ASN A 278 11.53 -5.89 3.06
C ASN A 278 10.81 -5.63 1.72
N ILE A 279 9.71 -6.33 1.48
CA ILE A 279 8.94 -6.15 0.24
C ILE A 279 8.32 -4.74 0.24
N PRO A 280 8.41 -3.96 -0.86
CA PRO A 280 7.76 -2.66 -0.94
C PRO A 280 6.26 -2.76 -0.67
N ILE A 281 5.71 -1.82 0.10
CA ILE A 281 4.28 -1.81 0.46
C ILE A 281 3.58 -0.58 -0.10
N ILE A 282 2.31 -0.74 -0.46
CA ILE A 282 1.43 0.36 -0.88
C ILE A 282 0.36 0.60 0.17
N LEU A 283 0.15 1.86 0.54
CA LEU A 283 -0.91 2.27 1.47
C LEU A 283 -2.09 2.85 0.70
N THR A 284 -3.28 2.31 0.92
CA THR A 284 -4.54 2.77 0.29
C THR A 284 -5.60 3.11 1.31
N GLU A 285 -6.70 3.74 0.86
CA GLU A 285 -7.91 3.93 1.66
C GLU A 285 -8.98 2.90 1.26
N GLY A 286 -9.39 2.07 2.22
CA GLY A 286 -10.44 1.08 2.07
C GLY A 286 -9.99 -0.27 1.49
N ALA A 287 -10.63 -1.36 1.95
CA ALA A 287 -10.22 -2.73 1.66
C ALA A 287 -10.24 -3.10 0.18
N LYS A 288 -11.24 -2.64 -0.59
CA LYS A 288 -11.35 -3.01 -2.01
C LYS A 288 -10.12 -2.60 -2.80
N LYS A 289 -9.55 -1.44 -2.47
CA LYS A 289 -8.34 -0.89 -3.10
C LYS A 289 -7.12 -1.72 -2.82
N SER A 290 -6.91 -2.12 -1.56
CA SER A 290 -5.80 -3.01 -1.21
C SER A 290 -5.97 -4.41 -1.83
N LEU A 291 -7.19 -4.95 -1.86
CA LEU A 291 -7.46 -6.26 -2.46
C LEU A 291 -7.28 -6.24 -3.98
N ALA A 292 -7.66 -5.16 -4.67
CA ALA A 292 -7.41 -4.97 -6.09
C ALA A 292 -5.90 -4.99 -6.38
N LEU A 293 -5.11 -4.25 -5.60
CA LEU A 293 -3.65 -4.24 -5.74
C LEU A 293 -3.01 -5.61 -5.47
N LEU A 294 -3.44 -6.30 -4.41
CA LEU A 294 -3.00 -7.67 -4.11
C LEU A 294 -3.31 -8.65 -5.25
N SER A 295 -4.47 -8.48 -5.90
CA SER A 295 -4.88 -9.28 -7.06
C SER A 295 -3.96 -9.10 -8.27
N HIS A 296 -3.29 -7.94 -8.37
CA HIS A 296 -2.31 -7.62 -9.41
C HIS A 296 -0.84 -7.78 -8.97
N GLY A 297 -0.61 -8.51 -7.87
CA GLY A 297 0.72 -8.86 -7.38
C GLY A 297 1.43 -7.74 -6.60
N TYR A 298 0.71 -6.72 -6.14
CA TYR A 298 1.26 -5.65 -5.31
C TYR A 298 0.89 -5.84 -3.84
N VAL A 299 1.87 -5.71 -2.94
CA VAL A 299 1.61 -5.78 -1.50
C VAL A 299 0.95 -4.48 -1.03
N ALA A 300 -0.34 -4.51 -0.73
CA ALA A 300 -1.10 -3.34 -0.33
C ALA A 300 -1.81 -3.50 1.03
N ILE A 301 -1.77 -2.43 1.82
CA ILE A 301 -2.38 -2.33 3.15
C ILE A 301 -3.41 -1.20 3.10
N ALA A 302 -4.64 -1.47 3.53
CA ALA A 302 -5.68 -0.43 3.58
C ALA A 302 -5.82 0.20 4.97
N LEU A 303 -6.14 1.48 4.98
CA LEU A 303 -6.55 2.25 6.16
C LEU A 303 -8.05 2.51 6.11
N TYR A 304 -8.66 2.72 7.29
CA TYR A 304 -10.09 3.06 7.41
C TYR A 304 -10.43 4.39 6.71
N GLY A 305 -9.46 5.29 6.66
CA GLY A 305 -9.54 6.61 6.07
C GLY A 305 -8.13 7.20 5.99
N VAL A 306 -7.95 8.27 5.20
CA VAL A 306 -6.61 8.87 4.96
C VAL A 306 -5.86 9.30 6.23
N ARG A 307 -6.58 9.65 7.31
CA ARG A 307 -5.99 10.05 8.60
C ARG A 307 -5.72 8.89 9.57
N CYS A 308 -6.16 7.68 9.24
CA CYS A 308 -6.16 6.56 10.18
C CYS A 308 -4.82 5.82 10.31
N GLY A 309 -3.79 6.24 9.57
CA GLY A 309 -2.44 5.66 9.67
C GLY A 309 -1.60 6.23 10.80
N VAL A 310 -2.01 7.35 11.41
CA VAL A 310 -1.26 8.07 12.45
C VAL A 310 -2.12 8.30 13.68
N LEU A 311 -1.59 7.93 14.84
CA LEU A 311 -2.12 8.24 16.16
C LEU A 311 -1.76 9.69 16.50
N GLU A 312 -2.75 10.58 16.39
CA GLU A 312 -2.58 12.02 16.64
C GLU A 312 -3.01 12.44 18.04
N ASN A 313 -3.82 11.62 18.72
CA ASN A 313 -4.40 11.98 20.00
C ASN A 313 -4.37 10.77 20.93
N ASP A 314 -4.17 11.06 22.21
CA ASP A 314 -4.38 10.13 23.31
C ASP A 314 -5.73 10.40 23.97
N ILE A 315 -6.19 9.42 24.74
CA ILE A 315 -7.32 9.57 25.64
C ILE A 315 -6.75 9.55 27.06
N ILE A 316 -6.78 10.71 27.73
CA ILE A 316 -6.31 10.88 29.11
C ILE A 316 -7.52 11.28 29.94
N ASN A 317 -7.88 10.47 30.93
CA ASN A 317 -9.08 10.69 31.76
C ASN A 317 -10.38 10.88 30.96
N GLY A 318 -10.51 10.22 29.80
CA GLY A 318 -11.66 10.34 28.92
C GLY A 318 -11.62 11.54 27.97
N GLU A 319 -10.63 12.42 28.09
CA GLU A 319 -10.46 13.57 27.21
C GLU A 319 -9.47 13.28 26.07
N LYS A 320 -9.78 13.80 24.89
CA LYS A 320 -8.94 13.65 23.70
C LYS A 320 -7.86 14.73 23.70
N VAL A 321 -6.62 14.34 23.94
CA VAL A 321 -5.47 15.25 24.01
C VAL A 321 -4.55 14.99 22.82
N ARG A 322 -4.08 16.06 22.17
CA ARG A 322 -3.17 15.94 21.02
C ARG A 322 -1.79 15.45 21.47
N LYS A 323 -1.26 14.42 20.81
CA LYS A 323 0.11 13.94 21.04
C LYS A 323 1.13 15.01 20.64
N LEU A 324 2.13 15.21 21.50
CA LEU A 324 3.32 16.00 21.17
C LEU A 324 4.11 15.36 20.03
N LYS A 325 4.23 14.03 20.06
CA LYS A 325 4.87 13.22 19.02
C LYS A 325 3.85 12.24 18.44
N PRO A 326 3.26 12.56 17.28
CA PRO A 326 2.40 11.61 16.57
C PRO A 326 3.18 10.35 16.18
N GLU A 327 2.50 9.22 16.21
CA GLU A 327 3.10 7.91 15.95
C GLU A 327 2.27 7.15 14.92
N LEU A 328 2.86 6.21 14.19
CA LEU A 328 2.08 5.32 13.34
C LEU A 328 1.19 4.41 14.19
N ILE A 329 0.11 3.91 13.62
CA ILE A 329 -0.64 2.81 14.25
C ILE A 329 0.25 1.55 14.37
N PRO A 330 0.07 0.69 15.39
CA PRO A 330 0.93 -0.48 15.60
C PRO A 330 1.07 -1.37 14.36
N ASP A 331 -0.03 -1.58 13.63
CA ASP A 331 -0.03 -2.40 12.41
C ASP A 331 0.88 -1.85 11.29
N LEU A 332 1.11 -0.53 11.25
CA LEU A 332 2.04 0.13 10.32
C LEU A 332 3.45 0.26 10.90
N GLN A 333 3.59 0.46 12.22
CA GLN A 333 4.89 0.61 12.87
C GLN A 333 5.83 -0.55 12.56
N ARG A 334 5.31 -1.79 12.55
CA ARG A 334 6.12 -2.99 12.24
C ARG A 334 6.76 -2.99 10.85
N PHE A 335 6.19 -2.26 9.89
CA PHE A 335 6.75 -2.11 8.54
C PHE A 335 7.59 -0.85 8.38
N ALA A 336 7.54 0.07 9.35
CA ALA A 336 8.18 1.37 9.27
C ALA A 336 9.60 1.34 9.85
N PHE A 337 10.56 1.00 9.00
CA PHE A 337 11.98 1.03 9.34
C PHE A 337 12.83 1.57 8.20
N LYS A 338 14.09 1.89 8.55
CA LYS A 338 15.05 2.52 7.64
C LYS A 338 15.18 1.75 6.32
N GLY A 339 14.93 2.44 5.21
CA GLY A 339 15.09 1.92 3.85
C GLY A 339 13.93 1.07 3.31
N ARG A 340 12.85 0.84 4.07
CA ARG A 340 11.61 0.27 3.49
C ARG A 340 11.02 1.28 2.49
N LYS A 341 10.71 0.81 1.28
CA LYS A 341 9.96 1.59 0.28
C LYS A 341 8.45 1.49 0.55
N ILE A 342 7.80 2.65 0.67
CA ILE A 342 6.37 2.77 0.96
C ILE A 342 5.75 3.76 -0.03
N THR A 343 4.83 3.28 -0.85
CA THR A 343 4.08 4.12 -1.79
C THR A 343 2.70 4.41 -1.23
N ILE A 344 2.28 5.68 -1.18
CA ILE A 344 0.93 6.05 -0.73
C ILE A 344 0.06 6.34 -1.96
N ALA A 345 -1.06 5.64 -2.07
CA ALA A 345 -2.01 5.70 -3.18
C ALA A 345 -3.44 5.95 -2.66
N PHE A 346 -3.66 7.17 -2.15
CA PHE A 346 -4.98 7.62 -1.69
C PHE A 346 -5.87 8.11 -2.85
N ASP A 347 -7.17 8.17 -2.61
CA ASP A 347 -8.17 8.56 -3.60
C ASP A 347 -7.92 9.95 -4.20
N GLN A 348 -8.16 10.06 -5.51
CA GLN A 348 -8.13 11.34 -6.23
C GLN A 348 -9.52 12.00 -6.13
N ASP A 349 -9.72 12.84 -5.11
CA ASP A 349 -10.98 13.56 -4.86
C ASP A 349 -11.05 14.90 -5.62
N ASP A 350 -12.27 15.33 -5.98
CA ASP A 350 -12.53 16.55 -6.76
C ASP A 350 -12.74 17.75 -5.84
N LYS A 351 -13.40 17.52 -4.71
CA LYS A 351 -13.85 18.56 -3.81
C LYS A 351 -12.65 19.23 -3.14
N PRO A 352 -12.51 20.56 -3.24
CA PRO A 352 -11.37 21.28 -2.67
C PRO A 352 -11.12 20.99 -1.20
N LYS A 353 -12.20 20.89 -0.40
CA LYS A 353 -12.13 20.54 1.02
C LYS A 353 -11.56 19.14 1.25
N THR A 354 -12.02 18.13 0.49
CA THR A 354 -11.50 16.77 0.61
C THR A 354 -10.06 16.70 0.15
N ARG A 355 -9.70 17.36 -0.97
CA ARG A 355 -8.31 17.44 -1.44
C ARG A 355 -7.37 18.04 -0.40
N ALA A 356 -7.80 19.11 0.27
CA ALA A 356 -7.03 19.72 1.35
C ALA A 356 -6.86 18.76 2.54
N ASP A 357 -7.91 17.99 2.87
CA ASP A 357 -7.87 16.99 3.93
C ASP A 357 -6.94 15.82 3.60
N VAL A 358 -7.05 15.24 2.40
CA VAL A 358 -6.16 14.20 1.88
C VAL A 358 -4.72 14.71 1.86
N SER A 359 -4.49 15.94 1.40
CA SER A 359 -3.16 16.55 1.39
C SER A 359 -2.59 16.74 2.81
N ALA A 360 -3.41 17.16 3.78
CA ALA A 360 -2.98 17.25 5.18
C ALA A 360 -2.63 15.87 5.76
N ALA A 361 -3.43 14.85 5.45
CA ALA A 361 -3.20 13.48 5.88
C ALA A 361 -1.92 12.88 5.27
N LEU A 362 -1.73 13.03 3.95
CA LEU A 362 -0.51 12.62 3.23
C LEU A 362 0.74 13.27 3.83
N SER A 363 0.68 14.57 4.08
CA SER A 363 1.80 15.30 4.68
C SER A 363 2.18 14.75 6.04
N ARG A 364 1.20 14.40 6.87
CA ARG A 364 1.45 13.87 8.20
C ARG A 364 1.97 12.44 8.16
N LEU A 365 1.29 11.57 7.42
CA LEU A 365 1.68 10.17 7.27
C LEU A 365 3.08 10.06 6.65
N GLY A 366 3.33 10.78 5.56
CA GLY A 366 4.64 10.80 4.90
C GLY A 366 5.75 11.36 5.79
N PHE A 367 5.46 12.37 6.60
CA PHE A 367 6.42 12.87 7.60
C PHE A 367 6.75 11.79 8.64
N VAL A 368 5.76 11.16 9.27
CA VAL A 368 6.01 10.16 10.32
C VAL A 368 6.75 8.94 9.74
N LEU A 369 6.36 8.46 8.55
CA LEU A 369 7.09 7.38 7.84
C LEU A 369 8.53 7.79 7.49
N GLY A 370 8.73 9.03 7.04
CA GLY A 370 10.05 9.58 6.77
C GLY A 370 10.93 9.65 8.03
N THR A 371 10.36 10.03 9.18
CA THR A 371 11.09 10.02 10.46
C THR A 371 11.46 8.61 10.93
N ALA A 372 10.70 7.58 10.53
CA ALA A 372 11.07 6.18 10.74
C ALA A 372 12.17 5.69 9.76
N GLY A 373 12.59 6.53 8.81
CA GLY A 373 13.62 6.25 7.83
C GLY A 373 13.12 5.56 6.56
N CYS A 374 11.81 5.50 6.33
CA CYS A 374 11.25 4.90 5.13
C CYS A 374 11.46 5.79 3.88
N GLN A 375 11.58 5.15 2.72
CA GLN A 375 11.54 5.82 1.42
C GLN A 375 10.08 5.96 1.00
N VAL A 376 9.54 7.17 1.14
CA VAL A 376 8.12 7.43 0.89
C VAL A 376 7.91 8.03 -0.51
N GLU A 377 7.02 7.42 -1.27
CA GLU A 377 6.59 7.87 -2.59
C GLU A 377 5.07 8.08 -2.62
N ILE A 378 4.60 8.97 -3.47
CA ILE A 378 3.18 9.29 -3.64
C ILE A 378 2.79 8.95 -5.08
N ALA A 379 1.90 7.96 -5.24
CA ALA A 379 1.34 7.61 -6.54
C ALA A 379 0.16 8.54 -6.86
N GLN A 380 0.13 9.05 -8.09
CA GLN A 380 -0.91 9.96 -8.56
C GLN A 380 -1.34 9.58 -9.98
N TRP A 381 -2.62 9.79 -10.30
CA TRP A 381 -3.19 9.56 -11.63
C TRP A 381 -4.26 10.61 -11.91
N SER A 382 -4.74 10.67 -13.16
CA SER A 382 -5.81 11.60 -13.51
C SER A 382 -7.12 11.12 -12.89
N GLN A 383 -7.82 12.04 -12.24
CA GLN A 383 -9.13 11.78 -11.66
C GLN A 383 -10.16 11.25 -12.68
N THR A 384 -10.02 11.61 -13.96
CA THR A 384 -10.89 11.10 -15.04
C THR A 384 -10.75 9.60 -15.28
N GLN A 385 -9.66 9.00 -14.82
CA GLN A 385 -9.39 7.57 -14.94
C GLN A 385 -10.03 6.76 -13.80
N GLY A 386 -10.38 7.41 -12.69
CA GLY A 386 -10.96 6.75 -11.51
C GLY A 386 -10.64 7.50 -10.22
N LYS A 387 -11.56 7.42 -9.25
CA LYS A 387 -11.34 8.02 -7.93
C LYS A 387 -10.35 7.19 -7.12
N GLY A 388 -10.63 5.90 -7.00
CA GLY A 388 -9.76 4.92 -6.37
C GLY A 388 -8.78 4.28 -7.35
N VAL A 389 -7.78 3.59 -6.80
CA VAL A 389 -6.89 2.74 -7.61
C VAL A 389 -7.62 1.53 -8.20
N ASP A 390 -8.64 1.02 -7.52
CA ASP A 390 -9.53 -0.01 -8.05
C ASP A 390 -10.33 0.50 -9.25
N ASP A 391 -10.89 1.72 -9.17
CA ASP A 391 -11.54 2.36 -10.32
C ASP A 391 -10.57 2.56 -11.49
N LEU A 392 -9.32 2.99 -11.22
CA LEU A 392 -8.27 3.15 -12.24
C LEU A 392 -8.00 1.84 -12.98
N ILE A 393 -7.88 0.73 -12.24
CA ILE A 393 -7.62 -0.60 -12.79
C ILE A 393 -8.83 -1.08 -13.61
N VAL A 394 -10.05 -0.89 -13.13
CA VAL A 394 -11.28 -1.28 -13.84
C VAL A 394 -11.45 -0.48 -15.14
N ASN A 395 -11.24 0.83 -15.10
CA ASN A 395 -11.49 1.71 -16.24
C ASN A 395 -10.37 1.69 -17.28
N CYS A 396 -9.11 1.60 -16.85
CA CYS A 396 -7.93 1.78 -17.70
C CYS A 396 -6.97 0.57 -17.72
N GLY A 397 -7.29 -0.50 -16.98
CA GLY A 397 -6.48 -1.71 -16.87
C GLY A 397 -5.30 -1.59 -15.90
N ALA A 398 -4.68 -2.74 -15.59
CA ALA A 398 -3.54 -2.83 -14.68
C ALA A 398 -2.31 -2.02 -15.16
N GLY A 399 -2.13 -1.87 -16.48
CA GLY A 399 -1.04 -1.07 -17.06
C GLY A 399 -1.11 0.42 -16.69
N ALA A 400 -2.31 0.96 -16.47
CA ALA A 400 -2.48 2.34 -16.00
C ALA A 400 -1.97 2.52 -14.57
N TRP A 401 -2.24 1.54 -13.70
CA TRP A 401 -1.66 1.50 -12.36
C TRP A 401 -0.14 1.31 -12.39
N GLU A 402 0.39 0.41 -13.22
CA GLU A 402 1.83 0.19 -13.38
C GLU A 402 2.57 1.48 -13.76
N LYS A 403 1.98 2.28 -14.64
CA LYS A 403 2.47 3.61 -14.99
C LYS A 403 2.42 4.56 -13.79
N ALA A 404 1.27 4.70 -13.13
CA ALA A 404 1.12 5.59 -11.97
C ALA A 404 2.04 5.22 -10.81
N HIS A 405 2.33 3.93 -10.63
CA HIS A 405 3.25 3.43 -9.61
C HIS A 405 4.73 3.65 -10.00
N SER A 406 5.09 3.49 -11.28
CA SER A 406 6.48 3.72 -11.73
C SER A 406 6.84 5.21 -11.80
N GLU A 407 5.86 6.07 -12.06
CA GLU A 407 5.99 7.54 -12.07
C GLU A 407 5.72 8.17 -10.69
N ALA A 408 5.57 7.37 -9.63
CA ALA A 408 5.31 7.88 -8.29
C ALA A 408 6.44 8.83 -7.84
N ILE A 409 6.04 9.99 -7.31
CA ILE A 409 6.98 11.04 -6.93
C ILE A 409 7.43 10.85 -5.48
N SER A 410 8.66 11.24 -5.16
CA SER A 410 9.12 11.19 -3.76
C SER A 410 8.29 12.13 -2.88
N PHE A 411 8.15 11.79 -1.59
CA PHE A 411 7.45 12.64 -0.62
C PHE A 411 8.01 14.06 -0.56
N ALA A 412 9.33 14.22 -0.70
CA ALA A 412 9.97 15.54 -0.74
C ALA A 412 9.51 16.37 -1.95
N GLN A 413 9.52 15.77 -3.16
CA GLN A 413 9.02 16.43 -4.37
C GLN A 413 7.53 16.77 -4.28
N TRP A 414 6.73 15.87 -3.71
CA TRP A 414 5.31 16.11 -3.46
C TRP A 414 5.11 17.27 -2.46
N ALA A 415 5.90 17.34 -1.39
CA ALA A 415 5.82 18.40 -0.39
C ALA A 415 6.16 19.78 -0.98
N VAL A 416 7.20 19.86 -1.82
CA VAL A 416 7.55 21.08 -2.56
C VAL A 416 6.42 21.48 -3.50
N SER A 417 5.91 20.55 -4.32
CA SER A 417 4.78 20.81 -5.23
C SER A 417 3.54 21.33 -4.50
N ARG A 418 3.26 20.78 -3.32
CA ARG A 418 2.16 21.22 -2.45
C ARG A 418 2.38 22.65 -1.94
N GLN A 419 3.59 22.98 -1.50
CA GLN A 419 3.92 24.31 -0.99
C GLN A 419 3.82 25.37 -2.09
N LEU A 420 4.41 25.09 -3.26
CA LEU A 420 4.31 25.97 -4.44
C LEU A 420 2.85 26.20 -4.84
N ALA A 421 2.04 25.13 -4.88
CA ALA A 421 0.61 25.25 -5.18
C ALA A 421 -0.15 26.09 -4.15
N HIS A 422 0.29 26.13 -2.88
CA HIS A 422 -0.28 26.99 -1.85
C HIS A 422 0.14 28.44 -2.04
N GLU A 423 1.42 28.70 -2.33
CA GLU A 423 1.97 30.04 -2.58
C GLU A 423 1.33 30.70 -3.80
N VAL A 424 1.21 29.97 -4.92
CA VAL A 424 0.53 30.46 -6.14
C VAL A 424 -0.96 30.76 -5.91
N ARG A 425 -1.59 30.08 -4.95
CA ARG A 425 -3.01 30.30 -4.59
C ARG A 425 -3.25 31.40 -3.58
N ARG A 426 -2.20 31.92 -2.91
CA ARG A 426 -2.38 33.10 -2.07
C ARG A 426 -2.82 34.23 -2.99
N LYS A 427 -3.98 34.83 -2.69
CA LYS A 427 -4.32 36.12 -3.30
C LYS A 427 -3.18 37.07 -2.93
N PRO A 428 -2.63 37.85 -3.87
CA PRO A 428 -1.67 38.89 -3.51
C PRO A 428 -2.35 39.75 -2.45
N ASP A 429 -1.72 39.83 -1.28
CA ASP A 429 -2.19 40.70 -0.22
C ASP A 429 -1.97 42.13 -0.75
N LEU A 430 -3.04 42.92 -0.87
CA LEU A 430 -2.93 44.34 -1.25
C LEU A 430 -2.18 45.15 -0.17
N ASN A 431 -1.94 44.54 1.00
CA ASN A 431 -1.11 45.06 2.07
C ASN A 431 0.30 44.41 2.06
N ILE A 432 0.97 44.32 0.90
CA ILE A 432 2.44 44.36 0.88
C ILE A 432 2.82 45.78 1.34
N GLY A 433 2.67 46.02 2.63
CA GLY A 433 2.88 47.32 3.25
C GLY A 433 4.36 47.53 3.44
N ASP A 434 4.94 48.37 2.60
CA ASP A 434 6.12 49.24 2.77
C ASP A 434 7.42 48.66 3.34
N ARG A 435 7.49 47.44 3.86
CA ARG A 435 8.69 46.87 4.49
C ARG A 435 9.57 46.08 3.53
N GLU A 436 9.00 45.46 2.50
CA GLU A 436 9.79 44.69 1.52
C GLU A 436 10.48 45.56 0.47
N PHE A 437 10.14 46.85 0.37
CA PHE A 437 10.79 47.80 -0.54
C PHE A 437 11.79 48.74 0.13
N VAL A 438 11.80 48.83 1.48
CA VAL A 438 12.74 49.72 2.19
C VAL A 438 14.16 49.16 2.18
N GLU A 439 14.34 47.84 2.15
CA GLU A 439 15.68 47.24 2.08
C GLU A 439 16.33 47.40 0.69
N VAL A 440 15.55 47.47 -0.39
CA VAL A 440 16.09 47.67 -1.76
C VAL A 440 16.33 49.15 -2.07
N ALA A 441 15.61 50.06 -1.42
CA ALA A 441 15.79 51.50 -1.62
C ALA A 441 16.97 52.10 -0.83
N ALA A 442 17.57 51.35 0.11
CA ALA A 442 18.73 51.80 0.89
C ALA A 442 20.09 51.51 0.21
N GLU A 443 20.10 50.77 -0.90
CA GLU A 443 21.30 50.42 -1.67
C GLU A 443 21.37 51.08 -3.07
N LEU A 444 20.52 52.08 -3.33
CA LEU A 444 20.59 52.98 -4.48
C LEU A 444 20.88 54.42 -4.00
#